data_AF-A0A957ZTU8-F1
#
_entry.id   AF-A0A957ZTU8-F1
#
_cell.length_a   1.000
_cell.length_b   1.000
_cell.length_c   1.000
_cell.angle_alpha   90.00
_cell.angle_beta   90.00
_cell.angle_gamma   90.00
#
_symmetry.space_group_name_H-M   'P 1'
#
loop_
_entity.id
_entity.type
_entity.pdbx_description
1 polymer ?
#
loop_
_entity_poly.entity_id
_entity_poly.type
_entity_poly.pdbx_seq_one_letter_code
_entity_poly.pdbx_strand_id
1 'polypeptide(L)' 'MRKLSLPVRIGLGFGLAGILLVIVGLVRGTVPGNPASVLMALLIGGGFWFLVAWAVATAAVDVEQDIAAADSESSPE' A
#
# COMPACT_ATOMS: atom_id res chain seq x y z
N MET A 1 -16.84 14.81 -2.37
CA MET A 1 -15.49 14.30 -2.06
C MET A 1 -15.59 12.81 -1.77
N ARG A 2 -15.13 11.93 -2.66
CA ARG A 2 -15.17 10.47 -2.46
C ARG A 2 -14.24 10.13 -1.29
N LYS A 3 -14.78 9.59 -0.19
CA LYS A 3 -13.96 9.07 0.91
C LYS A 3 -13.14 7.91 0.34
N LEU A 4 -11.84 8.14 0.09
CA LEU A 4 -10.92 7.08 -0.25
C LEU A 4 -10.97 6.07 0.90
N SER A 5 -11.21 4.80 0.58
CA SER A 5 -11.21 3.74 1.59
C SER A 5 -9.86 3.75 2.31
N LEU A 6 -9.91 3.57 3.63
CA LEU A 6 -8.75 3.62 4.52
C LEU A 6 -7.56 2.77 4.02
N PRO A 7 -7.79 1.56 3.45
CA PRO A 7 -6.72 0.75 2.87
C PRO A 7 -6.03 1.38 1.67
N VAL A 8 -6.78 2.03 0.77
CA VAL A 8 -6.22 2.66 -0.44
C VAL A 8 -5.32 3.83 -0.07
N ARG A 9 -5.68 4.59 0.97
CA ARG A 9 -4.88 5.71 1.45
C ARG A 9 -3.54 5.25 2.03
N ILE A 10 -3.54 4.12 2.76
CA ILE A 10 -2.31 3.51 3.30
C ILE A 10 -1.44 2.96 2.16
N GLY A 11 -2.04 2.19 1.24
CA GLY A 11 -1.33 1.68 0.07
C GLY A 11 -0.65 2.80 -0.73
N LEU A 12 -1.38 3.88 -1.00
CA LEU A 12 -0.87 5.02 -1.77
C LEU A 12 0.32 5.72 -1.08
N GLY A 13 0.30 5.84 0.25
CA GLY A 13 1.41 6.39 1.01
C GLY A 13 2.70 5.57 0.85
N PHE A 14 2.60 4.25 1.05
CA PHE A 14 3.76 3.35 0.88
C PHE A 14 4.22 3.25 -0.57
N GLY A 15 3.30 3.23 -1.54
CA GLY A 15 3.64 3.26 -2.95
C GLY A 15 4.42 4.52 -3.34
N LEU A 16 3.99 5.69 -2.87
CA LEU A 16 4.70 6.95 -3.08
C LEU A 16 6.09 6.97 -2.42
N ALA A 17 6.20 6.48 -1.18
CA ALA A 17 7.49 6.35 -0.50
C ALA A 17 8.44 5.43 -1.28
N GLY A 18 7.91 4.33 -1.81
CA GLY A 18 8.61 3.40 -2.69
C GLY A 18 9.13 4.05 -3.98
N ILE A 19 8.30 4.85 -4.64
CA ILE A 19 8.70 5.63 -5.83
C ILE A 19 9.79 6.65 -5.47
N LEU A 20 9.67 7.33 -4.34
CA LEU A 20 10.70 8.28 -3.88
C LEU A 20 12.05 7.57 -3.66
N LEU A 21 12.05 6.38 -3.08
CA LEU A 21 13.27 5.59 -2.90
C LEU A 21 13.89 5.19 -4.25
N VAL A 22 13.08 4.86 -5.24
CA VAL A 22 13.55 4.57 -6.61
C VAL A 22 14.18 5.81 -7.24
N ILE A 23 13.57 6.99 -7.08
CA ILE A 23 14.15 8.27 -7.56
C ILE A 23 15.51 8.51 -6.90
N VAL A 24 15.62 8.29 -5.59
CA VAL A 24 16.90 8.42 -4.87
C VAL A 24 17.94 7.42 -5.39
N GLY A 25 17.56 6.17 -5.66
CA GLY A 25 18.44 5.15 -6.24
C GLY A 25 18.91 5.50 -7.66
N LEU A 26 18.06 6.17 -8.43
CA LEU A 26 18.40 6.67 -9.76
C LEU A 26 19.41 7.81 -9.70
N VAL A 27 19.20 8.79 -8.81
CA VAL A 27 20.14 9.92 -8.60
C VAL A 27 21.50 9.43 -8.08
N ARG A 28 21.51 8.39 -7.25
CA ARG A 28 22.75 7.76 -6.76
C ARG A 28 23.49 6.90 -7.80
N GLY A 29 22.91 6.67 -8.98
CA GLY A 29 23.50 5.80 -10.00
C GLY A 29 23.46 4.31 -9.67
N THR A 30 22.66 3.90 -8.67
CA THR A 30 22.48 2.48 -8.31
C THR A 30 21.57 1.74 -9.32
N VAL A 31 20.67 2.48 -9.98
CA VAL A 31 19.76 1.92 -11.00
C VAL A 31 20.37 2.14 -12.40
N PRO A 32 20.51 1.08 -13.22
CA PRO A 32 20.93 1.23 -14.61
C PRO A 32 20.02 2.22 -15.37
N GLY A 33 20.62 3.14 -16.13
CA GLY A 33 19.88 4.21 -16.81
C GLY A 33 19.03 3.77 -18.01
N ASN A 34 18.85 2.47 -18.24
CA ASN A 34 17.97 1.97 -19.28
C ASN A 34 16.50 2.08 -18.82
N PRO A 35 15.58 2.48 -19.72
CA PRO A 35 14.17 2.70 -19.36
C PRO A 35 13.49 1.45 -18.80
N ALA A 36 13.92 0.25 -19.22
CA ALA A 36 13.40 -1.01 -18.72
C ALA A 36 13.74 -1.27 -17.24
N SER A 37 14.97 -1.00 -16.79
CA SER A 37 15.33 -1.20 -15.37
C SER A 37 14.72 -0.14 -14.47
N VAL A 38 14.54 1.09 -14.96
CA VAL A 38 13.78 2.12 -14.22
C VAL A 38 12.33 1.69 -14.03
N LEU A 39 11.70 1.15 -15.06
CA LEU A 39 10.32 0.66 -14.96
C LEU A 39 10.21 -0.50 -13.96
N MET A 40 11.15 -1.46 -14.00
CA MET A 40 11.17 -2.54 -13.01
C MET A 40 11.45 -2.04 -11.59
N ALA A 41 12.35 -1.09 -11.43
CA ALA A 41 12.60 -0.46 -10.13
C ALA A 41 11.34 0.23 -9.60
N LEU A 42 10.57 0.94 -10.43
CA LEU A 42 9.30 1.55 -10.03
C LEU A 42 8.21 0.52 -9.72
N LEU A 43 8.13 -0.57 -10.48
CA LEU A 43 7.16 -1.64 -10.23
C LEU A 43 7.45 -2.37 -8.92
N ILE A 44 8.71 -2.70 -8.64
CA ILE A 44 9.12 -3.38 -7.41
C ILE A 44 9.13 -2.41 -6.23
N GLY A 45 9.67 -1.20 -6.42
CA GLY A 45 9.80 -0.19 -5.37
C GLY A 45 8.47 0.48 -5.03
N GLY A 46 7.67 0.88 -6.01
CA GLY A 46 6.37 1.52 -5.79
C GLY A 46 5.21 0.54 -5.81
N GLY A 47 5.08 -0.22 -6.89
CA GLY A 47 3.90 -1.08 -7.15
C GLY A 47 3.75 -2.23 -6.14
N PHE A 48 4.83 -2.97 -5.88
CA PHE A 48 4.79 -4.09 -4.93
C PHE A 48 4.55 -3.60 -3.50
N TRP A 49 5.24 -2.54 -3.07
CA TRP A 49 5.03 -1.94 -1.74
C TRP A 49 3.63 -1.35 -1.56
N PHE A 50 3.04 -0.76 -2.61
CA PHE A 50 1.64 -0.35 -2.61
C PHE A 50 0.71 -1.54 -2.37
N LEU A 51 0.88 -2.63 -3.13
CA LEU A 51 0.03 -3.83 -3.05
C LEU A 51 0.10 -4.48 -1.67
N VAL A 52 1.31 -4.64 -1.13
CA VAL A 52 1.53 -5.22 0.19
C VAL A 52 0.85 -4.38 1.27
N ALA A 53 1.09 -3.06 1.28
CA ALA A 53 0.50 -2.18 2.29
C ALA A 53 -1.03 -2.10 2.18
N TRP A 54 -1.57 -2.09 0.95
CA TRP A 54 -3.01 -2.14 0.72
C TRP A 54 -3.64 -3.44 1.21
N ALA A 55 -3.01 -4.59 0.92
CA ALA A 55 -3.51 -5.90 1.35
C ALA A 55 -3.51 -6.02 2.88
N VAL A 56 -2.42 -5.63 3.55
CA VAL A 56 -2.34 -5.63 5.02
C VAL A 56 -3.41 -4.72 5.63
N ALA A 57 -3.57 -3.51 5.11
CA ALA A 57 -4.59 -2.60 5.61
C ALA A 57 -6.02 -3.11 5.34
N THR A 58 -6.23 -3.82 4.25
CA THR A 58 -7.53 -4.45 3.94
C THR A 58 -7.81 -5.56 4.93
N ALA A 59 -6.85 -6.45 5.19
CA ALA A 59 -6.99 -7.52 6.17
C ALA A 59 -7.23 -6.97 7.59
N ALA A 60 -6.56 -5.88 7.97
CA ALA A 60 -6.80 -5.23 9.27
C ALA A 60 -8.23 -4.69 9.38
N VAL A 61 -8.74 -4.03 8.33
CA VAL A 61 -10.12 -3.51 8.30
C VAL A 61 -11.15 -4.65 8.31
N ASP A 62 -10.87 -5.75 7.62
CA ASP A 62 -11.73 -6.94 7.61
C ASP A 62 -11.90 -7.51 9.03
N VAL A 63 -10.78 -7.66 9.76
CA VAL A 63 -10.79 -8.11 11.16
C VAL A 63 -11.55 -7.15 12.08
N GLU A 64 -11.37 -5.83 11.91
CA GLU A 64 -12.12 -4.84 12.71
C GLU A 64 -13.63 -4.93 12.48
N GLN A 65 -14.06 -5.20 11.25
CA GLN A 65 -15.48 -5.37 10.91
C GLN A 65 -16.06 -6.65 11.49
N ASP A 66 -15.31 -7.76 11.43
CA ASP A 66 -15.72 -9.05 11.99
C ASP A 66 -15.93 -8.97 13.51
N ILE A 67 -15.02 -8.28 14.23
CA ILE A 67 -15.14 -8.07 15.68
C ILE A 67 -16.38 -7.22 16.01
N ALA A 68 -16.61 -6.12 15.28
CA ALA A 68 -17.76 -5.25 15.52
C ALA A 68 -19.11 -5.95 15.24
N ALA A 69 -19.15 -6.85 14.25
CA ALA A 69 -20.32 -7.68 13.98
C ALA A 69 -20.60 -8.67 15.12
N ALA A 70 -19.56 -9.35 15.62
CA ALA A 70 -19.67 -10.28 16.74
C ALA A 70 -20.15 -9.61 18.04
N ASP A 71 -19.66 -8.40 18.35
CA ASP A 71 -20.11 -7.63 19.51
C ASP A 71 -21.61 -7.28 19.41
N SER A 72 -22.09 -6.95 18.22
CA SER A 72 -23.50 -6.59 17.97
C SER A 72 -24.46 -7.78 18.10
N GLU A 73 -24.04 -8.98 17.72
CA GLU A 73 -24.84 -10.22 17.87
C GLU A 73 -24.80 -10.78 19.30
N SER A 74 -23.78 -10.44 20.09
CA SER A 74 -23.58 -10.93 21.46
C SER A 74 -24.37 -10.17 22.54
N SER A 75 -25.13 -9.13 22.15
CA SER A 75 -26.04 -8.40 23.02
C SER A 75 -27.50 -8.73 22.69
N PRO A 76 -28.01 -9.93 23.05
CA PRO A 76 -29.44 -10.21 23.00
C PRO A 76 -30.15 -9.45 24.14
N GLU A 77 -31.09 -8.58 23.79
CA GLU A 77 -32.13 -8.10 24.73
C GLU A 77 -33.10 -9.21 25.13
#